data_AF-A0A6J7EJG1-F1
#
_entry.id   AF-A0A6J7EJG1-F1
#
_cell.length_a   1.000
_cell.length_b   1.000
_cell.length_c   1.000
_cell.angle_alpha   90.00
_cell.angle_beta   90.00
_cell.angle_gamma   90.00
#
_symmetry.space_group_name_H-M   'P 1'
#
loop_
_entity.id
_entity.type
_entity.pdbx_description
1 polymer ?
#
loop_
_entity_poly.entity_id
_entity_poly.type
_entity_poly.pdbx_seq_one_letter_code
_entity_poly.pdbx_strand_id
1 'polypeptide(L)'
;MTVVNDRIHVALTELDPSNYAVPTIAPIRTAGHLDPVFCIHPLVGLVDCYAELAAHVDDARPIYGVQVPTSGELAESLVALASHYADDIVRIQTDGAVHLLGTSFGGVLAHAIAVELQSRGVTVGALTLLDSDPVRSSADSADLLGSMGDEIDRSHAEELLAVASHNDELAQRHLPGIYFGDILAVSSMGTDSGSAWHPFVCGTIAKYLVPDATSFDVVGPLVDSYLS
;
A
#
# COMPACT_ATOMS: atom_id res chain seq x y z
N MET A 1 -35.47 11.65 14.54
CA MET A 1 -35.32 10.86 13.30
C MET A 1 -34.01 10.11 13.45
N THR A 2 -34.10 8.81 13.70
CA THR A 2 -32.92 7.95 13.90
C THR A 2 -32.43 7.52 12.53
N VAL A 3 -31.23 7.94 12.15
CA VAL A 3 -30.56 7.41 10.96
C VAL A 3 -29.86 6.13 11.40
N VAL A 4 -30.35 5.00 10.90
CA VAL A 4 -29.65 3.72 10.97
C VAL A 4 -28.63 3.76 9.84
N ASN A 5 -27.35 3.97 10.16
CA ASN A 5 -26.29 3.72 9.20
C ASN A 5 -26.14 2.21 9.08
N ASP A 6 -26.52 1.64 7.93
CA ASP A 6 -26.08 0.32 7.52
C ASP A 6 -24.57 0.37 7.30
N ARG A 7 -23.81 0.19 8.38
CA ARG A 7 -22.41 -0.21 8.31
C ARG A 7 -22.41 -1.61 7.73
N ILE A 8 -21.98 -1.76 6.48
CA ILE A 8 -21.49 -3.05 6.02
C ILE A 8 -20.16 -3.29 6.76
N HIS A 9 -20.24 -3.81 7.98
CA HIS A 9 -19.18 -4.65 8.52
C HIS A 9 -19.28 -5.97 7.77
N VAL A 10 -18.40 -6.21 6.79
CA VAL A 10 -18.15 -7.60 6.40
C VAL A 10 -17.36 -8.19 7.56
N ALA A 11 -18.06 -8.80 8.50
CA ALA A 11 -17.42 -9.68 9.48
C ALA A 11 -16.86 -10.88 8.70
N LEU A 12 -15.58 -11.18 8.90
CA LEU A 12 -14.85 -12.30 8.28
C LEU A 12 -15.50 -13.69 8.53
N THR A 13 -16.52 -13.76 9.38
CA THR A 13 -17.28 -14.97 9.70
C THR A 13 -18.44 -15.30 8.75
N GLU A 14 -18.75 -14.46 7.76
CA GLU A 14 -19.86 -14.69 6.81
C GLU A 14 -19.44 -14.91 5.35
N LEU A 15 -18.16 -15.21 5.09
CA LEU A 15 -17.71 -15.54 3.73
C LEU A 15 -17.76 -17.05 3.49
N ASP A 16 -18.64 -17.47 2.57
CA ASP A 16 -18.63 -18.81 1.96
C ASP A 16 -17.29 -19.00 1.22
N PRO A 17 -16.42 -19.94 1.62
CA PRO A 17 -15.08 -20.10 1.07
C PRO A 17 -15.05 -20.53 -0.41
N SER A 18 -16.20 -20.88 -0.99
CA SER A 18 -16.25 -21.57 -2.28
C SER A 18 -16.54 -20.66 -3.48
N ASN A 19 -16.75 -19.34 -3.34
CA ASN A 19 -17.20 -18.54 -4.49
C ASN A 19 -16.91 -17.01 -4.52
N TYR A 20 -15.80 -16.49 -4.01
CA TYR A 20 -15.45 -15.08 -4.28
C TYR A 20 -14.00 -14.93 -4.76
N ALA A 21 -13.86 -14.63 -6.06
CA ALA A 21 -12.66 -13.97 -6.54
C ALA A 21 -12.64 -12.56 -5.93
N VAL A 22 -11.85 -12.35 -4.87
CA VAL A 22 -11.60 -11.02 -4.32
C VAL A 22 -10.80 -10.24 -5.36
N PRO A 23 -11.28 -9.07 -5.81
CA PRO A 23 -10.60 -8.27 -6.82
C PRO A 23 -9.29 -7.70 -6.29
N THR A 24 -8.31 -7.51 -7.17
CA THR A 24 -7.04 -6.83 -6.86
C THR A 24 -7.27 -5.43 -6.30
N ILE A 25 -8.28 -4.71 -6.79
CA ILE A 25 -8.65 -3.38 -6.28
C ILE A 25 -9.88 -3.49 -5.38
N ALA A 26 -9.70 -3.17 -4.10
CA ALA A 26 -10.75 -3.15 -3.10
C ALA A 26 -11.21 -1.71 -2.82
N PRO A 27 -12.50 -1.38 -2.97
CA PRO A 27 -13.01 -0.05 -2.64
C PRO A 27 -13.01 0.16 -1.12
N ILE A 28 -12.36 1.23 -0.65
CA ILE A 28 -12.43 1.68 0.76
C ILE A 28 -13.45 2.82 0.86
N ARG A 29 -13.33 3.84 -0.01
CA ARG A 29 -14.30 4.92 -0.16
C ARG A 29 -14.33 5.35 -1.63
N THR A 30 -15.43 5.14 -2.34
CA THR A 30 -15.52 5.44 -3.78
C THR A 30 -16.14 6.81 -4.10
N ALA A 31 -16.79 7.43 -3.11
CA ALA A 31 -17.38 8.75 -3.28
C ALA A 31 -16.29 9.83 -3.35
N GLY A 32 -16.49 10.78 -4.26
CA GLY A 32 -15.57 11.90 -4.46
C GLY A 32 -15.43 12.30 -5.92
N HIS A 33 -14.70 13.38 -6.15
CA HIS A 33 -14.39 13.93 -7.47
C HIS A 33 -12.92 14.37 -7.61
N LEU A 34 -12.14 14.30 -6.53
CA LEU A 34 -10.70 14.53 -6.57
C LEU A 34 -10.01 13.26 -7.09
N ASP A 35 -8.76 13.42 -7.54
CA ASP A 35 -7.93 12.31 -7.99
C ASP A 35 -7.74 11.28 -6.85
N PRO A 36 -7.90 9.98 -7.11
CA PRO A 36 -7.95 8.95 -6.10
C PRO A 36 -6.56 8.64 -5.51
N VAL A 37 -6.57 8.13 -4.27
CA VAL A 37 -5.40 7.50 -3.65
C VAL A 37 -5.54 5.98 -3.65
N PHE A 38 -4.49 5.31 -4.10
CA PHE A 38 -4.37 3.85 -4.09
C PHE A 38 -3.39 3.41 -3.00
N CYS A 39 -3.90 2.62 -2.05
CA CYS A 39 -3.18 2.12 -0.89
C CYS A 39 -2.66 0.70 -1.16
N ILE A 40 -1.35 0.57 -1.28
CA ILE A 40 -0.69 -0.67 -1.69
C ILE A 40 -0.49 -1.58 -0.47
N HIS A 41 -0.90 -2.84 -0.57
CA HIS A 41 -0.86 -3.78 0.53
C HIS A 41 0.54 -3.92 1.20
N PRO A 42 0.59 -4.13 2.52
CA PRO A 42 1.79 -4.60 3.23
C PRO A 42 2.08 -6.07 2.88
N LEU A 43 3.07 -6.66 3.55
CA LEU A 43 3.64 -7.97 3.19
C LEU A 43 2.60 -9.09 3.04
N VAL A 44 1.57 -9.11 3.88
CA VAL A 44 0.50 -10.14 3.87
C VAL A 44 -0.45 -10.10 2.69
N GLY A 45 -0.43 -9.04 1.88
CA GLY A 45 -1.28 -8.97 0.70
C GLY A 45 -2.68 -8.40 0.92
N LEU A 46 -3.05 -8.00 2.13
CA LEU A 46 -4.38 -7.47 2.48
C LEU A 46 -4.34 -5.98 2.82
N VAL A 47 -5.42 -5.24 2.55
CA VAL A 47 -5.47 -3.78 2.66
C VAL A 47 -6.28 -3.27 3.85
N ASP A 48 -6.70 -4.15 4.75
CA ASP A 48 -7.58 -3.81 5.88
C ASP A 48 -7.00 -2.72 6.79
N CYS A 49 -5.67 -2.65 6.89
CA CYS A 49 -4.98 -1.61 7.67
C CYS A 49 -5.29 -0.18 7.19
N TYR A 50 -5.72 0.00 5.94
CA TYR A 50 -6.02 1.32 5.37
C TYR A 50 -7.47 1.76 5.62
N ALA A 51 -8.33 0.95 6.24
CA ALA A 51 -9.73 1.30 6.46
C ALA A 51 -9.91 2.60 7.27
N GLU A 52 -9.03 2.84 8.25
CA GLU A 52 -9.09 4.02 9.11
C GLU A 52 -8.67 5.32 8.39
N LEU A 53 -7.88 5.22 7.32
CA LEU A 53 -7.41 6.37 6.54
C LEU A 53 -8.58 7.24 6.03
N ALA A 54 -9.72 6.62 5.72
CA ALA A 54 -10.90 7.30 5.21
C ALA A 54 -11.44 8.38 6.16
N ALA A 55 -11.17 8.29 7.46
CA ALA A 55 -11.58 9.29 8.45
C ALA A 55 -10.68 10.54 8.48
N HIS A 56 -9.53 10.51 7.81
CA HIS A 56 -8.52 11.57 7.86
C HIS A 56 -8.27 12.28 6.53
N VAL A 57 -8.71 11.67 5.42
CA VAL A 57 -8.55 12.21 4.06
C VAL A 57 -9.84 12.88 3.60
N ASP A 58 -9.72 13.98 2.85
CA ASP A 58 -10.84 14.74 2.28
C ASP A 58 -11.96 13.83 1.73
N ASP A 59 -13.20 14.05 2.18
CA ASP A 59 -14.40 13.29 1.80
C ASP A 59 -14.67 13.29 0.29
N ALA A 60 -14.09 14.23 -0.45
CA ALA A 60 -14.18 14.34 -1.89
C ALA A 60 -13.09 13.56 -2.65
N ARG A 61 -12.18 12.85 -1.94
CA ARG A 61 -11.12 12.02 -2.53
C ARG A 61 -11.42 10.51 -2.41
N PRO A 62 -11.59 9.80 -3.52
CA PRO A 62 -11.75 8.34 -3.47
C PRO A 62 -10.49 7.64 -2.97
N ILE A 63 -10.68 6.51 -2.26
CA ILE A 63 -9.65 5.68 -1.67
C ILE A 63 -9.89 4.23 -2.09
N TYR A 64 -8.85 3.62 -2.66
CA TYR A 64 -8.85 2.23 -3.10
C TYR A 64 -7.66 1.48 -2.46
N GLY A 65 -7.90 0.29 -1.96
CA GLY A 65 -6.83 -0.64 -1.60
C GLY A 65 -6.40 -1.47 -2.81
N VAL A 66 -5.11 -1.77 -2.92
CA VAL A 66 -4.55 -2.70 -3.91
C VAL A 66 -3.98 -3.90 -3.17
N GLN A 67 -4.61 -5.07 -3.35
CA GLN A 67 -4.36 -6.30 -2.62
C GLN A 67 -4.03 -7.47 -3.55
N VAL A 68 -3.45 -8.54 -3.00
CA VAL A 68 -3.15 -9.76 -3.77
C VAL A 68 -4.46 -10.39 -4.26
N PRO A 69 -4.58 -10.73 -5.56
CA PRO A 69 -5.76 -11.38 -6.08
C PRO A 69 -5.86 -12.82 -5.58
N THR A 70 -7.09 -13.28 -5.39
CA THR A 70 -7.38 -14.68 -4.98
C THR A 70 -7.18 -15.71 -6.10
N SER A 71 -6.78 -15.30 -7.30
CA SER A 71 -6.47 -16.22 -8.41
C SER A 71 -5.30 -17.16 -8.10
N GLY A 72 -4.48 -16.83 -7.09
CA GLY A 72 -3.37 -17.66 -6.63
C GLY A 72 -2.12 -17.60 -7.52
N GLU A 73 -2.13 -16.78 -8.58
CA GLU A 73 -0.95 -16.56 -9.41
C GLU A 73 -0.01 -15.57 -8.71
N LEU A 74 1.11 -16.10 -8.22
CA LEU A 74 2.18 -15.32 -7.61
C LEU A 74 3.08 -14.71 -8.69
N ALA A 75 3.43 -13.44 -8.53
CA ALA A 75 4.25 -12.71 -9.50
C ALA A 75 5.70 -13.22 -9.51
N GLU A 76 6.36 -13.20 -10.67
CA GLU A 76 7.75 -13.66 -10.79
C GLU A 76 8.79 -12.63 -10.30
N SER A 77 8.40 -11.35 -10.23
CA SER A 77 9.25 -10.24 -9.79
C SER A 77 8.40 -9.10 -9.23
N LEU A 78 9.01 -8.23 -8.41
CA LEU A 78 8.33 -7.03 -7.91
C LEU A 78 7.94 -6.08 -9.06
N VAL A 79 8.74 -6.02 -10.13
CA VAL A 79 8.44 -5.22 -11.32
C VAL A 79 7.22 -5.79 -12.08
N ALA A 80 7.11 -7.11 -12.19
CA ALA A 80 5.94 -7.75 -12.79
C ALA A 80 4.67 -7.48 -11.96
N LEU A 81 4.78 -7.54 -10.63
CA LEU A 81 3.68 -7.20 -9.73
C LEU A 81 3.28 -5.72 -9.85
N ALA A 82 4.26 -4.81 -9.87
CA ALA A 82 4.02 -3.39 -10.06
C ALA A 82 3.34 -3.08 -11.40
N SER A 83 3.75 -3.76 -12.48
CA SER A 83 3.14 -3.64 -13.81
C SER A 83 1.68 -4.12 -13.82
N HIS A 84 1.40 -5.23 -13.14
CA HIS A 84 0.05 -5.74 -12.99
C HIS A 84 -0.85 -4.77 -12.20
N TYR A 85 -0.36 -4.23 -11.08
CA TYR A 85 -1.12 -3.25 -10.30
C TYR A 85 -1.28 -1.93 -11.04
N ALA A 86 -0.28 -1.49 -11.80
CA ALA A 86 -0.39 -0.33 -12.67
C ALA A 86 -1.48 -0.52 -13.74
N ASP A 87 -1.61 -1.71 -14.34
CA ASP A 87 -2.69 -2.02 -15.28
C ASP A 87 -4.08 -1.86 -14.64
N ASP A 88 -4.26 -2.33 -13.41
CA ASP A 88 -5.53 -2.22 -12.71
C ASP A 88 -5.83 -0.79 -12.26
N ILE A 89 -4.81 -0.04 -11.81
CA ILE A 89 -4.94 1.37 -11.43
C ILE A 89 -5.39 2.23 -12.61
N VAL A 90 -4.77 2.10 -13.78
CA VAL A 90 -5.11 2.93 -14.96
C VAL A 90 -6.47 2.57 -15.58
N ARG A 91 -7.03 1.40 -15.27
CA ARG A 91 -8.41 1.04 -15.65
C ARG A 91 -9.44 1.80 -14.81
N ILE A 92 -9.09 2.19 -13.60
CA ILE A 92 -9.97 2.94 -12.69
C ILE A 92 -9.79 4.44 -12.89
N GLN A 93 -8.54 4.91 -12.87
CA GLN A 93 -8.21 6.30 -13.07
C GLN A 93 -7.73 6.53 -14.50
N THR A 94 -8.68 6.76 -15.41
CA THR A 94 -8.40 6.92 -16.85
C THR A 94 -7.87 8.31 -17.19
N ASP A 95 -8.25 9.32 -16.43
CA ASP A 95 -7.87 10.73 -16.62
C ASP A 95 -7.53 11.35 -15.26
N GLY A 96 -6.46 12.13 -15.19
CA GLY A 96 -6.01 12.79 -13.96
C GLY A 96 -4.76 12.17 -13.35
N ALA A 97 -4.36 12.66 -12.18
CA ALA A 97 -3.22 12.12 -11.46
C ALA A 97 -3.63 10.85 -10.68
N VAL A 98 -2.62 10.03 -10.38
CA VAL A 98 -2.72 8.89 -9.47
C VAL A 98 -1.94 9.24 -8.21
N HIS A 99 -2.55 9.08 -7.04
CA HIS A 99 -1.82 9.15 -5.77
C HIS A 99 -1.58 7.74 -5.23
N LEU A 100 -0.38 7.51 -4.69
CA LEU A 100 0.04 6.21 -4.17
C LEU A 100 0.44 6.35 -2.71
N LEU A 101 0.02 5.37 -1.91
CA LEU A 101 0.40 5.25 -0.51
C LEU A 101 0.77 3.79 -0.23
N GLY A 102 1.88 3.55 0.46
CA GLY A 102 2.29 2.20 0.83
C GLY A 102 2.99 2.14 2.18
N THR A 103 2.68 1.10 2.94
CA THR A 103 3.28 0.81 4.25
C THR A 103 4.24 -0.37 4.15
N SER A 104 5.46 -0.21 4.69
CA SER A 104 6.52 -1.22 4.67
C SER A 104 6.78 -1.79 3.27
N PHE A 105 6.51 -3.08 3.04
CA PHE A 105 6.54 -3.69 1.70
C PHE A 105 5.73 -2.89 0.67
N GLY A 106 4.55 -2.41 1.07
CA GLY A 106 3.67 -1.62 0.23
C GLY A 106 4.33 -0.33 -0.25
N GLY A 107 5.26 0.28 0.51
CA GLY A 107 6.00 1.46 0.07
C GLY A 107 7.02 1.15 -1.03
N VAL A 108 7.72 0.02 -0.92
CA VAL A 108 8.61 -0.47 -1.99
C VAL A 108 7.83 -0.72 -3.27
N LEU A 109 6.69 -1.38 -3.15
CA LEU A 109 5.83 -1.67 -4.28
C LEU A 109 5.16 -0.41 -4.84
N ALA A 110 4.74 0.54 -4.00
CA ALA A 110 4.20 1.83 -4.42
C ALA A 110 5.23 2.64 -5.22
N HIS A 111 6.51 2.65 -4.80
CA HIS A 111 7.58 3.28 -5.58
C HIS A 111 7.76 2.61 -6.94
N ALA A 112 7.80 1.27 -7.00
CA ALA A 112 7.92 0.54 -8.26
C ALA A 112 6.72 0.79 -9.19
N ILE A 113 5.50 0.86 -8.66
CA ILE A 113 4.29 1.23 -9.41
C ILE A 113 4.43 2.66 -9.92
N ALA A 114 4.92 3.59 -9.10
CA ALA A 114 5.10 4.98 -9.51
C ALA A 114 6.08 5.10 -10.70
N VAL A 115 7.21 4.39 -10.64
CA VAL A 115 8.19 4.31 -11.74
C VAL A 115 7.54 3.74 -13.00
N GLU A 116 6.75 2.69 -12.87
CA GLU A 116 6.06 2.06 -14.00
C GLU A 116 4.97 2.97 -14.59
N LEU A 117 4.19 3.66 -13.76
CA LEU A 117 3.20 4.64 -14.22
C LEU A 117 3.88 5.80 -14.98
N GLN A 118 5.02 6.28 -14.50
CA GLN A 118 5.80 7.30 -15.21
C GLN A 118 6.33 6.82 -16.56
N SER A 119 6.76 5.56 -16.65
CA SER A 119 7.21 4.95 -17.91
C SER A 119 6.08 4.93 -18.98
N ARG A 120 4.82 4.86 -18.52
CA ARG A 120 3.60 4.89 -19.33
C ARG A 120 3.05 6.30 -19.59
N GLY A 121 3.67 7.34 -19.04
CA GLY A 121 3.22 8.72 -19.15
C GLY A 121 2.04 9.09 -18.24
N VAL A 122 1.75 8.28 -17.22
CA VAL A 122 0.73 8.58 -16.20
C VAL A 122 1.34 9.50 -15.15
N THR A 123 0.59 10.53 -14.75
CA THR A 123 1.04 11.47 -13.72
C THR A 123 0.85 10.88 -12.34
N VAL A 124 1.93 10.78 -11.56
CA VAL A 124 1.85 10.46 -10.13
C VAL A 124 1.81 11.77 -9.36
N GLY A 125 0.67 12.07 -8.74
CA GLY A 125 0.43 13.33 -8.04
C GLY A 125 1.08 13.37 -6.66
N ALA A 126 1.05 12.24 -5.94
CA ALA A 126 1.73 12.08 -4.67
C ALA A 126 2.19 10.62 -4.50
N LEU A 127 3.37 10.43 -3.90
CA LEU A 127 3.88 9.13 -3.48
C LEU A 127 4.22 9.21 -1.98
N THR A 128 3.47 8.47 -1.17
CA THR A 128 3.64 8.42 0.29
C THR A 128 4.15 7.06 0.74
N LEU A 129 5.24 7.05 1.48
CA LEU A 129 5.97 5.87 1.95
C LEU A 129 5.95 5.86 3.48
N LEU A 130 5.26 4.90 4.08
CA LEU A 130 5.13 4.75 5.52
C LEU A 130 6.03 3.61 6.00
N ASP A 131 6.98 3.91 6.86
CA ASP A 131 7.93 2.97 7.48
C ASP A 131 8.53 1.96 6.48
N SER A 132 9.00 2.50 5.36
CA SER A 132 9.42 1.74 4.19
C SER A 132 10.86 2.07 3.83
N ASP A 133 11.67 1.04 3.63
CA ASP A 133 13.04 1.15 3.12
C ASP A 133 13.13 0.59 1.70
N PRO A 134 13.88 1.25 0.78
CA PRO A 134 13.94 0.87 -0.63
C PRO A 134 14.64 -0.47 -0.87
N VAL A 135 15.48 -0.90 0.06
CA VAL A 135 16.22 -2.16 -0.02
C VAL A 135 15.97 -2.93 1.28
N ARG A 136 15.30 -4.08 1.17
CA ARG A 136 15.03 -4.95 2.32
C ARG A 136 16.18 -5.90 2.56
N SER A 137 16.60 -6.05 3.82
CA SER A 137 17.55 -7.06 4.23
C SER A 137 16.85 -8.36 4.63
N SER A 138 17.55 -9.49 4.52
CA SER A 138 17.01 -10.79 4.91
C SER A 138 16.85 -10.94 6.44
N ALA A 139 17.65 -10.22 7.23
CA ALA A 139 17.59 -10.28 8.69
C ALA A 139 16.31 -9.62 9.23
N ASP A 140 16.01 -8.40 8.77
CA ASP A 140 14.81 -7.66 9.20
C ASP A 140 13.53 -8.42 8.84
N SER A 141 13.57 -9.13 7.72
CA SER A 141 12.41 -9.84 7.19
C SER A 141 12.12 -11.13 7.94
N ALA A 142 13.17 -11.83 8.43
CA ALA A 142 13.00 -13.03 9.25
C ALA A 142 12.35 -12.70 10.61
N ASP A 143 12.74 -11.59 11.25
CA ASP A 143 12.18 -11.16 12.53
C ASP A 143 10.70 -10.75 12.39
N LEU A 144 10.35 -10.04 11.30
CA LEU A 144 8.98 -9.67 10.99
C LEU A 144 8.11 -10.90 10.74
N LEU A 145 8.52 -11.80 9.83
CA LEU A 145 7.75 -13.01 9.53
C LEU A 145 7.57 -13.90 10.77
N GLY A 146 8.59 -13.99 11.62
CA GLY A 146 8.51 -14.69 12.90
C GLY A 146 7.45 -14.10 13.83
N SER A 147 7.44 -12.77 13.98
CA SER A 147 6.48 -12.05 14.83
C SER A 147 5.04 -12.19 14.32
N MET A 148 4.84 -12.18 13.00
CA MET A 148 3.53 -12.34 12.39
C MET A 148 2.95 -13.75 12.58
N GLY A 149 3.80 -14.78 12.57
CA GLY A 149 3.39 -16.16 12.83
C GLY A 149 2.74 -16.37 14.21
N ASP A 150 3.08 -15.51 15.18
CA ASP A 150 2.53 -15.57 16.53
C ASP A 150 1.16 -14.86 16.66
N GLU A 151 0.81 -13.96 15.73
CA GLU A 151 -0.39 -13.11 15.79
C GLU A 151 -1.56 -13.58 14.89
N ILE A 152 -1.31 -14.39 13.85
CA ILE A 152 -2.33 -14.76 12.86
C ILE A 152 -3.22 -15.94 13.34
N ASP A 153 -4.54 -15.83 13.15
CA ASP A 153 -5.50 -16.91 13.40
C ASP A 153 -5.19 -18.15 12.52
N ARG A 154 -5.16 -19.33 13.16
CA ARG A 154 -4.64 -20.59 12.57
C ARG A 154 -5.37 -21.06 11.31
N SER A 155 -6.60 -20.60 11.08
CA SER A 155 -7.43 -21.10 9.98
C SER A 155 -6.89 -20.74 8.59
N HIS A 156 -6.21 -19.59 8.45
CA HIS A 156 -5.65 -19.10 7.18
C HIS A 156 -4.19 -18.62 7.28
N ALA A 157 -3.54 -18.85 8.44
CA ALA A 157 -2.18 -18.41 8.69
C ALA A 157 -1.19 -18.92 7.63
N GLU A 158 -1.27 -20.19 7.24
CA GLU A 158 -0.32 -20.79 6.29
C GLU A 158 -0.35 -20.09 4.92
N GLU A 159 -1.53 -19.73 4.43
CA GLU A 159 -1.69 -19.02 3.15
C GLU A 159 -1.16 -17.58 3.23
N LEU A 160 -1.48 -16.87 4.31
CA LEU A 160 -0.99 -15.51 4.54
C LEU A 160 0.53 -15.47 4.73
N LEU A 161 1.11 -16.45 5.43
CA LEU A 161 2.56 -16.59 5.56
C LEU A 161 3.22 -16.95 4.23
N ALA A 162 2.58 -17.75 3.38
CA ALA A 162 3.09 -18.07 2.05
C ALA A 162 3.13 -16.83 1.14
N VAL A 163 2.05 -16.03 1.14
CA VAL A 163 2.01 -14.74 0.44
C VAL A 163 3.06 -13.79 0.99
N ALA A 164 3.19 -13.68 2.31
CA ALA A 164 4.16 -12.80 2.94
C ALA A 164 5.61 -13.20 2.61
N SER A 165 5.92 -14.49 2.70
CA SER A 165 7.24 -15.04 2.31
C SER A 165 7.54 -14.74 0.85
N HIS A 166 6.57 -14.96 -0.04
CA HIS A 166 6.75 -14.71 -1.46
C HIS A 166 7.00 -13.22 -1.74
N ASN A 167 6.19 -12.32 -1.19
CA ASN A 167 6.37 -10.88 -1.33
C ASN A 167 7.74 -10.42 -0.82
N ASP A 168 8.20 -11.00 0.28
CA ASP A 168 9.52 -10.71 0.82
C ASP A 168 10.64 -11.12 -0.13
N GLU A 169 10.56 -12.31 -0.73
CA GLU A 169 11.51 -12.76 -1.76
C GLU A 169 11.52 -11.87 -3.00
N LEU A 170 10.36 -11.30 -3.38
CA LEU A 170 10.29 -10.32 -4.47
C LEU A 170 11.03 -9.04 -4.09
N ALA A 171 10.80 -8.52 -2.88
CA ALA A 171 11.42 -7.29 -2.41
C ALA A 171 12.94 -7.42 -2.20
N GLN A 172 13.42 -8.54 -1.65
CA GLN A 172 14.86 -8.78 -1.46
C GLN A 172 15.65 -8.81 -2.79
N ARG A 173 15.01 -9.29 -3.86
CA ARG A 173 15.64 -9.37 -5.20
C ARG A 173 15.42 -8.10 -6.03
N HIS A 174 14.60 -7.17 -5.54
CA HIS A 174 14.26 -5.97 -6.29
C HIS A 174 15.39 -4.95 -6.24
N LEU A 175 15.66 -4.33 -7.39
CA LEU A 175 16.51 -3.15 -7.51
C LEU A 175 15.60 -1.97 -7.86
N PRO A 176 15.43 -0.98 -6.97
CA PRO A 176 14.53 0.13 -7.22
C PRO A 176 14.97 0.95 -8.44
N GLY A 177 13.98 1.40 -9.21
CA GLY A 177 14.18 2.36 -10.30
C GLY A 177 14.45 3.77 -9.79
N ILE A 178 14.47 4.75 -10.69
CA ILE A 178 14.50 6.17 -10.34
C ILE A 178 13.11 6.75 -10.56
N TYR A 179 12.49 7.21 -9.48
CA TYR A 179 11.23 7.94 -9.52
C TYR A 179 11.50 9.44 -9.67
N PHE A 180 10.81 10.12 -10.59
CA PHE A 180 10.96 11.55 -10.81
C PHE A 180 9.80 12.32 -10.19
N GLY A 181 9.97 12.80 -8.97
CA GLY A 181 8.92 13.51 -8.26
C GLY A 181 9.24 13.63 -6.78
N ASP A 182 8.41 14.41 -6.10
CA ASP A 182 8.51 14.53 -4.65
C ASP A 182 7.87 13.32 -3.97
N ILE A 183 8.41 12.93 -2.81
CA ILE A 183 7.82 11.90 -1.95
C ILE A 183 7.63 12.41 -0.51
N LEU A 184 6.62 11.86 0.16
CA LEU A 184 6.46 11.94 1.60
C LEU A 184 6.95 10.61 2.22
N ALA A 185 7.99 10.68 3.03
CA ALA A 185 8.48 9.54 3.81
C ALA A 185 8.18 9.77 5.29
N VAL A 186 7.38 8.90 5.89
CA VAL A 186 7.04 8.94 7.32
C VAL A 186 7.60 7.69 7.97
N SER A 187 8.47 7.84 8.96
CA SER A 187 9.10 6.73 9.68
C SER A 187 8.72 6.77 11.15
N SER A 188 8.68 5.60 11.79
CA SER A 188 8.52 5.52 13.24
C SER A 188 9.78 6.08 13.93
N MET A 189 9.62 6.71 15.10
CA MET A 189 10.75 7.27 15.84
C MET A 189 11.80 6.19 16.14
N GLY A 190 13.03 6.41 15.69
CA GLY A 190 14.13 5.45 15.81
C GLY A 190 14.58 4.84 14.48
N THR A 191 13.80 5.02 13.41
CA THR A 191 14.15 4.66 12.03
C THR A 191 14.15 5.94 11.16
N ASP A 192 15.16 6.17 10.31
CA ASP A 192 15.16 7.25 9.30
C ASP A 192 15.19 6.64 7.91
N SER A 193 14.17 5.83 7.61
CA SER A 193 14.04 5.14 6.32
C SER A 193 13.92 6.12 5.15
N GLY A 194 13.41 7.34 5.41
CA GLY A 194 13.33 8.41 4.41
C GLY A 194 14.66 8.75 3.75
N SER A 195 15.78 8.75 4.49
CA SER A 195 17.10 9.02 3.92
C SER A 195 17.57 7.95 2.93
N ALA A 196 17.14 6.70 3.10
CA ALA A 196 17.54 5.60 2.24
C ALA A 196 17.00 5.75 0.81
N TRP A 197 15.95 6.54 0.60
CA TRP A 197 15.32 6.77 -0.70
C TRP A 197 16.07 7.76 -1.61
N HIS A 198 17.03 8.52 -1.10
CA HIS A 198 17.78 9.51 -1.88
C HIS A 198 18.36 8.99 -3.21
N PRO A 199 18.92 7.77 -3.30
CA PRO A 199 19.43 7.24 -4.57
C PRO A 199 18.35 6.92 -5.61
N PHE A 200 17.08 6.81 -5.21
CA PHE A 200 15.97 6.28 -6.01
C PHE A 200 14.87 7.30 -6.29
N VAL A 201 15.07 8.55 -5.85
CA VAL A 201 14.13 9.65 -6.00
C VAL A 201 14.85 10.87 -6.56
N CYS A 202 14.39 11.36 -7.69
CA CYS A 202 14.78 12.63 -8.29
C CYS A 202 13.72 13.67 -7.99
N GLY A 203 13.79 14.24 -6.79
CA GLY A 203 12.84 15.22 -6.26
C GLY A 203 13.07 15.49 -4.78
N THR A 204 12.12 16.16 -4.15
CA THR A 204 12.14 16.47 -2.72
C THR A 204 11.66 15.26 -1.92
N ILE A 205 12.39 14.90 -0.88
CA ILE A 205 11.95 13.91 0.11
C ILE A 205 11.52 14.67 1.37
N ALA A 206 10.21 14.83 1.56
CA ALA A 206 9.65 15.36 2.81
C ALA A 206 9.66 14.25 3.86
N LYS A 207 10.40 14.42 4.95
CA LYS A 207 10.60 13.39 5.97
C LYS A 207 9.96 13.76 7.29
N TYR A 208 9.19 12.83 7.87
CA TYR A 208 8.61 12.97 9.21
C TYR A 208 8.96 11.76 10.06
N LEU A 209 9.29 12.02 11.32
CA LEU A 209 9.41 10.98 12.34
C LEU A 209 8.21 11.10 13.28
N VAL A 210 7.49 9.99 13.45
CA VAL A 210 6.26 9.94 14.26
C VAL A 210 6.34 8.81 15.29
N PRO A 211 5.59 8.85 16.40
CA PRO A 211 5.64 7.79 17.40
C PRO A 211 5.28 6.40 16.84
N ASP A 212 4.33 6.35 15.90
CA ASP A 212 3.87 5.14 15.25
C ASP A 212 3.42 5.47 13.82
N ALA A 213 4.16 5.01 12.82
CA ALA A 213 3.87 5.24 11.41
C ALA A 213 2.74 4.34 10.86
N THR A 214 2.25 3.38 11.65
CA THR A 214 1.12 2.51 11.31
C THR A 214 -0.22 3.05 11.81
N SER A 215 -0.20 4.06 12.69
CA SER A 215 -1.40 4.69 13.24
C SER A 215 -1.91 5.83 12.36
N PHE A 216 -3.06 5.62 11.69
CA PHE A 216 -3.67 6.64 10.83
C PHE A 216 -4.20 7.87 11.58
N ASP A 217 -4.45 7.78 12.89
CA ASP A 217 -4.68 8.95 13.74
C ASP A 217 -3.51 9.94 13.73
N VAL A 218 -2.28 9.42 13.58
CA VAL A 218 -1.05 10.22 13.56
C VAL A 218 -0.66 10.58 12.13
N VAL A 219 -0.66 9.60 11.22
CA VAL A 219 -0.15 9.81 9.85
C VAL A 219 -1.21 10.34 8.88
N GLY A 220 -2.49 10.09 9.13
CA GLY A 220 -3.60 10.48 8.25
C GLY A 220 -3.63 11.97 7.90
N PRO A 221 -3.52 12.90 8.88
CA PRO A 221 -3.46 14.33 8.59
C PRO A 221 -2.24 14.74 7.74
N LEU A 222 -1.09 14.06 7.89
CA LEU A 222 0.09 14.31 7.06
C LEU A 222 -0.16 13.84 5.62
N VAL A 223 -0.75 12.64 5.47
CA VAL A 223 -1.14 12.08 4.17
C VAL A 223 -2.07 13.03 3.44
N ASP A 224 -3.16 13.47 4.07
CA ASP A 224 -4.14 14.37 3.46
C ASP A 224 -3.52 15.70 2.98
N SER A 225 -2.64 16.28 3.81
CA SER A 225 -1.91 17.50 3.45
C SER A 225 -1.01 17.34 2.22
N TYR A 226 -0.51 16.12 1.98
CA TYR A 226 0.38 15.80 0.86
C TYR A 226 -0.36 15.35 -0.41
N LEU A 227 -1.64 15.03 -0.28
CA LEU A 227 -2.53 14.73 -1.42
C LEU A 227 -3.11 15.99 -2.06
N SER A 228 -3.00 17.14 -1.38
CA SER A 228 -3.62 18.43 -1.74
C SER A 228 -2.90 19.21 -2.84
#